data_AF-A0A1G8SYW2-F1
#
_entry.id   AF-A0A1G8SYW2-F1
#
_cell.length_a   1.000
_cell.length_b   1.000
_cell.length_c   1.000
_cell.angle_alpha   90.00
_cell.angle_beta   90.00
_cell.angle_gamma   90.00
#
_symmetry.space_group_name_H-M   'P 1'
#
loop_
_entity.id
_entity.type
_entity.pdbx_description
1 polymer ?
#
loop_
_entity_poly.entity_id
_entity_poly.type
_entity_poly.pdbx_seq_one_letter_code
_entity_poly.pdbx_strand_id
1 'polypeptide(L)' 'MTHSGIEIVKYNEQWAETFQSIKQVISKSLDDLIIGIEHVGSTSIQGLGAKQMIG' A
#
# COMPACT_ATOMS: atom_id res chain seq x y z
N MET A 1 -9.06 29.55 -5.00
CA MET A 1 -8.32 28.49 -4.28
C MET A 1 -8.60 27.18 -5.00
N THR A 2 -7.64 26.66 -5.76
CA THR A 2 -7.80 25.38 -6.46
C THR A 2 -7.65 24.26 -5.44
N HIS A 3 -8.73 23.54 -5.13
CA HIS A 3 -8.61 22.23 -4.52
C HIS A 3 -7.87 21.32 -5.50
N SER A 4 -6.64 20.91 -5.17
CA SER A 4 -6.05 19.71 -5.79
C SER A 4 -6.93 18.53 -5.39
N GLY A 5 -7.79 18.08 -6.31
CA GLY A 5 -8.75 17.00 -6.05
C GLY A 5 -8.06 15.70 -5.65
N ILE A 6 -8.71 14.92 -4.79
CA ILE A 6 -8.31 13.53 -4.52
C ILE A 6 -8.92 12.66 -5.63
N GLU A 7 -8.07 11.98 -6.39
CA GLU A 7 -8.49 11.03 -7.41
C GLU A 7 -8.57 9.61 -6.83
N ILE A 8 -9.69 8.94 -7.08
CA ILE A 8 -9.86 7.51 -6.83
C ILE A 8 -9.65 6.79 -8.16
N VAL A 9 -8.65 5.92 -8.20
CA VAL A 9 -8.37 5.10 -9.38
C VAL A 9 -8.94 3.70 -9.22
N LYS A 10 -9.10 3.00 -10.35
CA LYS A 10 -9.42 1.57 -10.35
C LYS A 10 -8.34 0.80 -9.60
N TYR A 11 -8.73 -0.37 -9.09
CA TYR A 11 -7.78 -1.30 -8.49
C TYR A 11 -6.60 -1.56 -9.42
N ASN A 12 -5.39 -1.46 -8.88
CA ASN A 12 -4.16 -1.78 -9.59
C ASN A 12 -3.60 -3.11 -9.07
N GLU A 13 -3.46 -4.10 -9.95
CA GLU A 13 -2.92 -5.42 -9.61
C GLU A 13 -1.48 -5.36 -9.05
N GLN A 14 -0.73 -4.30 -9.39
CA GLN A 14 0.63 -4.06 -8.89
C GLN A 14 0.69 -3.63 -7.43
N TRP A 15 -0.43 -3.27 -6.79
CA TRP A 15 -0.42 -2.87 -5.38
C TRP A 15 0.06 -3.99 -4.46
N ALA A 16 -0.31 -5.24 -4.76
CA ALA A 16 0.16 -6.40 -4.00
C ALA A 16 1.69 -6.58 -4.13
N GLU A 17 2.24 -6.46 -5.34
CA GLU A 17 3.68 -6.57 -5.60
C GLU A 17 4.48 -5.42 -4.95
N THR A 18 3.91 -4.22 -5.00
CA THR A 18 4.52 -3.03 -4.39
C THR A 18 4.57 -3.15 -2.88
N PHE A 19 3.48 -3.63 -2.26
CA PHE A 19 3.48 -3.95 -0.82
C PHE A 19 4.54 -4.99 -0.47
N GLN A 20 4.70 -6.08 -1.24
CA GLN A 20 5.74 -7.08 -0.96
C GLN A 20 7.14 -6.48 -1.05
N SER A 21 7.39 -5.59 -2.01
CA SER A 21 8.67 -4.90 -2.14
C SER A 21 8.96 -4.01 -0.93
N ILE A 22 7.98 -3.24 -0.45
CA ILE A 22 8.09 -2.42 0.76
C ILE A 22 8.32 -3.29 1.99
N LYS A 23 7.53 -4.36 2.14
CA LYS A 23 7.67 -5.34 3.22
C LYS A 23 9.07 -5.91 3.28
N GLN A 24 9.66 -6.29 2.15
CA GLN A 24 11.03 -6.81 2.10
C GLN A 24 12.07 -5.78 2.59
N VAL A 25 11.92 -4.51 2.23
CA VAL A 25 12.81 -3.44 2.70
C VAL A 25 12.68 -3.28 4.22
N ILE A 26 11.45 -3.15 4.73
CA ILE A 26 11.20 -3.00 6.16
C ILE A 26 11.69 -4.24 6.94
N SER A 27 11.43 -5.45 6.42
CA SER A 27 11.90 -6.70 7.00
C SER A 27 13.42 -6.74 7.16
N LYS A 28 14.16 -6.34 6.13
CA LYS A 28 15.62 -6.30 6.19
C LYS A 28 16.17 -5.24 7.13
N SER A 29 15.44 -4.13 7.31
CA SER A 29 15.91 -3.02 8.14
C SER A 29 15.62 -3.17 9.62
N LEU A 30 14.56 -3.88 9.98
CA LEU A 30 14.08 -3.98 11.37
C LEU A 30 14.27 -5.37 11.99
N ASP A 31 14.42 -6.42 11.18
CA ASP A 31 14.76 -7.79 11.60
C ASP A 31 13.93 -8.24 12.83
N ASP A 32 14.59 -8.59 13.94
CA ASP A 32 13.98 -9.07 15.18
C ASP A 32 13.04 -8.08 15.88
N LEU A 33 13.02 -6.80 15.48
CA LEU A 33 12.08 -5.81 16.01
C LEU A 33 10.66 -5.98 15.45
N ILE A 34 10.48 -6.82 14.43
CA ILE A 34 9.21 -6.98 13.74
C ILE A 34 8.33 -8.00 14.47
N ILE A 35 7.17 -7.53 14.93
CA ILE A 35 6.09 -8.37 15.44
C ILE A 35 5.15 -8.82 14.30
N GLY A 36 4.98 -7.96 13.28
CA GLY A 36 4.16 -8.25 12.09
C GLY A 36 4.21 -7.13 11.06
N ILE A 37 3.99 -7.47 9.79
CA ILE A 37 3.82 -6.51 8.68
C ILE A 37 2.63 -6.99 7.83
N GLU A 38 1.60 -6.16 7.79
CA GLU A 38 0.32 -6.42 7.14
C GLU A 38 0.00 -5.32 6.12
N HIS A 39 -0.65 -5.68 5.02
CA HIS A 39 -1.12 -4.71 4.02
C HIS A 39 -2.51 -4.23 4.43
N VAL A 40 -2.64 -2.95 4.76
CA VAL A 40 -3.90 -2.38 5.28
C VAL A 40 -4.43 -1.27 4.37
N GLY A 41 -5.71 -0.93 4.54
CA GLY A 41 -6.38 0.13 3.78
C GLY A 41 -6.96 -0.33 2.44
N SER A 42 -7.52 0.60 1.66
CA SER A 42 -8.29 0.26 0.45
C SER A 42 -7.46 -0.38 -0.68
N THR A 43 -6.14 -0.17 -0.69
CA THR A 43 -5.25 -0.80 -1.69
C THR A 43 -4.96 -2.27 -1.40
N SER A 44 -5.29 -2.78 -0.22
CA SER A 44 -5.17 -4.21 0.12
C SER A 44 -6.39 -5.04 -0.28
N ILE A 45 -7.47 -4.40 -0.72
CA ILE A 45 -8.70 -5.06 -1.12
C ILE A 45 -8.72 -5.21 -2.64
N GLN A 46 -8.61 -6.45 -3.11
CA GLN A 46 -8.67 -6.76 -4.54
C GLN A 46 -9.96 -6.24 -5.17
N GLY A 47 -9.83 -5.54 -6.30
CA GLY A 47 -10.96 -5.00 -7.06
C GLY A 47 -11.54 -3.70 -6.50
N LEU A 48 -11.07 -3.21 -5.34
CA LEU A 48 -11.53 -1.95 -4.78
C LEU A 48 -10.75 -0.76 -5.37
N GLY A 49 -11.48 0.24 -5.87
CA GLY A 49 -10.88 1.51 -6.26
C GLY A 49 -10.39 2.29 -5.04
N ALA A 50 -9.22 2.92 -5.15
CA ALA A 50 -8.57 3.58 -4.03
C ALA A 50 -7.84 4.86 -4.45
N LYS A 51 -7.55 5.71 -3.46
CA LYS A 51 -6.48 6.70 -3.60
C LYS A 51 -5.16 5.95 -3.77
N GLN A 52 -4.29 6.39 -4.68
CA GLN A 52 -2.99 5.75 -4.94
C GLN A 52 -2.01 5.93 -3.77
N MET A 53 -2.24 5.20 -2.67
CA MET A 53 -1.44 5.24 -1.47
C MET A 53 -1.39 3.84 -0.87
N ILE A 54 -0.18 3.34 -0.62
CA ILE A 54 0.05 2.03 -0.01
C ILE A 54 0.43 2.27 1.45
N GLY A 55 -0.27 1.60 2.35
CA GLY A 55 -0.08 1.67 3.79
C GLY A 55 0.15 0.29 4.40
#